data_AF-A0A7J7Q3S8-F1
#
_entry.id   AF-A0A7J7Q3S8-F1
#
_cell.length_a   1.000
_cell.length_b   1.000
_cell.length_c   1.000
_cell.angle_alpha   90.00
_cell.angle_beta   90.00
_cell.angle_gamma   90.00
#
_symmetry.space_group_name_H-M   'P 1'
#
loop_
_entity.id
_entity.type
_entity.pdbx_description
1 polymer ?
#
loop_
_entity_poly.entity_id
_entity_poly.type
_entity_poly.pdbx_seq_one_letter_code
_entity_poly.pdbx_strand_id
1 'polypeptide(L)'
;MLSLIERTAPKDAVHAADMAYAQAFTPTRAAPGHAPYTNAWARRDDVMLEVLHKAQRELPWDALRHCLRRRARHPEAWLAMRAAYAASLASSSAAGYLVGLGDRHLANLLVVEGTGAVVPIDFGYAFGTAVLVSDD
;
A
#
# COMPACT_ATOMS: atom_id res chain seq x y z
N MET A 1 -5.31 5.50 3.79
CA MET A 1 -5.50 4.12 4.30
C MET A 1 -4.53 3.89 5.44
N LEU A 2 -3.27 4.30 5.27
CA LEU A 2 -2.25 4.32 6.32
C LEU A 2 -2.75 4.92 7.64
N SER A 3 -3.26 6.16 7.59
CA SER A 3 -3.78 6.88 8.76
C SER A 3 -4.97 6.22 9.46
N LEU A 4 -5.65 5.27 8.79
CA LEU A 4 -6.71 4.47 9.39
C LEU A 4 -6.10 3.29 10.16
N ILE A 5 -5.19 2.55 9.52
CA ILE A 5 -4.53 1.36 10.08
C ILE A 5 -3.67 1.71 11.30
N GLU A 6 -2.94 2.82 11.26
CA GLU A 6 -2.12 3.35 12.36
C GLU A 6 -2.91 3.66 13.65
N ARG A 7 -4.25 3.68 13.60
CA ARG A 7 -5.10 3.85 14.79
C ARG A 7 -5.41 2.54 15.50
N THR A 8 -5.08 1.39 14.88
CA THR A 8 -5.35 0.05 15.41
C THR A 8 -4.10 -0.79 15.61
N ALA A 9 -3.09 -0.60 14.75
CA ALA A 9 -1.75 -1.13 14.98
C ALA A 9 -0.91 -0.04 15.68
N PRO A 10 0.02 -0.41 16.58
CA PRO A 10 0.96 0.56 17.16
C PRO A 10 1.66 1.29 16.01
N LYS A 11 1.67 2.63 16.02
CA LYS A 11 2.37 3.43 14.98
C LYS A 11 3.81 2.98 14.81
N ASP A 12 4.47 2.67 15.92
CA ASP A 12 5.85 2.19 15.94
C ASP A 12 6.00 0.83 15.24
N ALA A 13 4.99 -0.04 15.30
CA ALA A 13 5.02 -1.34 14.63
C ALA A 13 4.78 -1.20 13.11
N VAL A 14 3.86 -0.34 12.68
CA VAL A 14 3.63 -0.05 11.25
C VAL A 14 4.87 0.59 10.65
N HIS A 15 5.45 1.58 11.35
CA HIS A 15 6.64 2.26 10.91
C HIS A 15 7.88 1.35 10.94
N ALA A 16 8.05 0.51 11.96
CA ALA A 16 9.15 -0.46 12.02
C ALA A 16 9.07 -1.50 10.89
N ALA A 17 7.88 -2.03 10.60
CA ALA A 17 7.67 -2.97 9.52
C ALA A 17 7.96 -2.33 8.15
N ASP A 18 7.49 -1.10 7.95
CA ASP A 18 7.76 -0.31 6.73
C ASP A 18 9.26 -0.02 6.57
N MET A 19 9.93 0.41 7.65
CA MET A 19 11.37 0.68 7.66
C MET A 19 12.20 -0.58 7.43
N ALA A 20 11.85 -1.70 8.04
CA ALA A 20 12.55 -2.97 7.85
C ALA A 20 12.41 -3.48 6.40
N TYR A 21 11.21 -3.35 5.83
CA TYR A 21 10.95 -3.66 4.43
C TYR A 21 11.70 -2.72 3.47
N ALA A 22 11.65 -1.41 3.73
CA ALA A 22 12.33 -0.39 2.92
C ALA A 22 13.86 -0.52 2.97
N GLN A 23 14.45 -0.83 4.13
CA GLN A 23 15.89 -1.10 4.26
C GLN A 23 16.32 -2.33 3.46
N ALA A 24 15.47 -3.35 3.38
CA ALA A 24 15.70 -4.49 2.49
C ALA A 24 15.53 -4.15 1.00
N PHE A 25 14.82 -3.07 0.67
CA PHE A 25 14.63 -2.56 -0.69
C PHE A 25 15.71 -1.54 -1.12
N THR A 26 16.30 -0.81 -0.17
CA THR A 26 17.26 0.26 -0.45
C THR A 26 18.68 -0.30 -0.57
N PRO A 27 19.36 -0.15 -1.72
CA PRO A 27 20.75 -0.58 -1.82
C PRO A 27 21.63 0.28 -0.90
N THR A 28 22.61 -0.34 -0.24
CA THR A 28 23.60 0.32 0.63
C THR A 28 24.47 1.34 -0.12
N ARG A 29 24.35 1.40 -1.45
CA ARG A 29 25.03 2.34 -2.34
C ARG A 29 24.19 2.52 -3.61
N ALA A 30 23.35 3.55 -3.67
CA ALA A 30 22.78 3.99 -4.94
C ALA A 30 23.88 4.71 -5.74
N ALA A 31 24.16 4.27 -6.97
CA ALA A 31 24.98 5.06 -7.88
C ALA A 31 24.25 6.39 -8.17
N PRO A 32 24.94 7.53 -8.24
CA PRO A 32 24.30 8.80 -8.57
C PRO A 32 23.52 8.67 -9.88
N GLY A 33 22.26 9.11 -9.90
CA GLY A 33 21.43 9.15 -11.11
C GLY A 33 20.57 7.92 -11.41
N HIS A 34 20.64 6.85 -10.61
CA HIS A 34 19.73 5.70 -10.79
C HIS A 34 18.52 5.79 -9.86
N ALA A 35 17.31 5.62 -10.41
CA ALA A 35 16.09 5.54 -9.60
C ALA A 35 16.22 4.40 -8.56
N PRO A 36 15.87 4.61 -7.28
CA PRO A 36 16.08 3.64 -6.19
C PRO A 36 15.53 2.24 -6.48
N TYR A 37 14.52 2.15 -7.35
CA TYR A 37 13.77 0.94 -7.67
C TYR A 37 14.46 -0.01 -8.66
N THR A 38 15.45 0.44 -9.45
CA THR A 38 16.10 -0.41 -10.47
C THR A 38 16.91 -1.54 -9.85
N ASN A 39 17.47 -1.34 -8.65
CA ASN A 39 18.29 -2.33 -7.96
C ASN A 39 17.49 -3.33 -7.12
N ALA A 40 16.19 -3.08 -6.91
CA ALA A 40 15.33 -3.97 -6.14
C ALA A 40 14.99 -5.26 -6.92
N TRP A 41 14.86 -5.16 -8.24
CA TRP A 41 14.61 -6.29 -9.14
C TRP A 41 15.82 -7.23 -9.31
N ALA A 42 17.00 -6.82 -8.85
CA ALA A 42 18.24 -7.58 -8.98
C ALA A 42 18.55 -8.47 -7.77
N ARG A 43 17.81 -8.34 -6.65
CA ARG A 43 18.02 -9.16 -5.45
C ARG A 43 17.28 -10.49 -5.57
N ARG A 44 17.91 -11.58 -5.09
CA ARG A 44 17.31 -12.92 -5.08
C ARG A 44 15.98 -12.93 -4.34
N ASP A 45 14.99 -13.59 -4.93
CA ASP A 45 13.62 -13.67 -4.43
C ASP A 45 13.51 -14.21 -3.00
N ASP A 46 14.41 -15.09 -2.58
CA ASP A 46 14.40 -15.78 -1.29
C ASP A 46 14.53 -14.82 -0.08
N VAL A 47 15.51 -13.92 -0.11
CA VAL A 47 15.72 -12.92 0.96
C VAL A 47 14.56 -11.94 1.03
N MET A 48 14.03 -11.52 -0.13
CA MET A 48 12.92 -10.56 -0.18
C MET A 48 11.63 -11.16 0.35
N LEU A 49 11.37 -12.44 0.05
CA LEU A 49 10.24 -13.18 0.60
C LEU A 49 10.36 -13.33 2.12
N GLU A 50 11.55 -13.60 2.65
CA GLU A 50 11.77 -13.70 4.10
C GLU A 50 11.48 -12.37 4.81
N VAL A 51 11.98 -11.25 4.27
CA VAL A 51 11.73 -9.92 4.84
C VAL A 51 10.24 -9.56 4.78
N LEU A 52 9.57 -9.85 3.66
CA LEU A 52 8.13 -9.63 3.52
C LEU A 52 7.35 -10.43 4.57
N HIS A 53 7.63 -11.73 4.71
CA HIS A 53 6.96 -12.57 5.72
C HIS A 53 7.25 -12.11 7.15
N LYS A 54 8.45 -11.58 7.42
CA LYS A 54 8.76 -10.97 8.72
C LYS A 54 7.90 -9.74 8.96
N ALA A 55 7.87 -8.79 8.03
CA ALA A 55 7.07 -7.56 8.14
C ALA A 55 5.56 -7.87 8.27
N GLN A 56 5.04 -8.85 7.52
CA GLN A 56 3.64 -9.27 7.61
C GLN A 56 3.26 -9.84 8.97
N ARG A 57 4.18 -10.50 9.68
CA ARG A 57 3.94 -11.03 11.03
C ARG A 57 3.90 -9.95 12.10
N GLU A 58 4.51 -8.79 11.85
CA GLU A 58 4.52 -7.65 12.78
C GLU A 58 3.18 -6.89 12.79
N LEU A 59 2.33 -7.12 11.77
CA LEU A 59 1.04 -6.44 11.63
C LEU A 59 -0.12 -7.42 11.72
N PRO A 60 -1.21 -7.07 12.44
CA PRO A 60 -2.41 -7.90 12.45
C PRO A 60 -3.03 -7.91 11.04
N TRP A 61 -3.21 -9.11 10.48
CA TRP A 61 -3.73 -9.30 9.12
C TRP A 61 -5.12 -8.68 8.91
N ASP A 62 -5.90 -8.51 9.99
CA ASP A 62 -7.24 -7.98 9.96
C ASP A 62 -7.33 -6.50 10.40
N ALA A 63 -6.21 -5.77 10.50
CA ALA A 63 -6.18 -4.39 10.99
C ALA A 63 -7.19 -3.48 10.29
N LEU A 64 -7.22 -3.51 8.94
CA LEU A 64 -8.12 -2.70 8.14
C LEU A 64 -9.60 -3.11 8.34
N ARG A 65 -9.86 -4.42 8.37
CA ARG A 65 -11.20 -4.96 8.65
C ARG A 65 -11.67 -4.51 10.04
N HIS A 66 -10.79 -4.60 11.04
CA HIS A 66 -11.07 -4.18 12.40
C HIS A 66 -11.40 -2.68 12.46
N CYS A 67 -10.59 -1.83 11.81
CA CYS A 67 -10.83 -0.40 11.70
C CYS A 67 -12.21 -0.08 11.13
N LEU A 68 -12.54 -0.65 9.96
CA LEU A 68 -13.80 -0.35 9.27
C LEU A 68 -15.00 -0.88 10.04
N ARG A 69 -14.88 -2.07 10.64
CA ARG A 69 -15.94 -2.66 11.47
C ARG A 69 -16.26 -1.79 12.68
N ARG A 70 -15.25 -1.16 13.32
CA ARG A 70 -15.46 -0.22 14.44
C ARG A 70 -16.19 1.07 14.05
N ARG A 71 -16.28 1.38 12.76
CA ARG A 71 -16.99 2.57 12.23
C ARG A 71 -18.42 2.29 11.83
N ALA A 72 -18.73 1.03 11.51
CA ALA A 72 -20.09 0.62 11.25
C ALA A 72 -20.94 0.74 12.53
N ARG A 73 -22.07 1.45 12.44
CA ARG A 73 -22.99 1.64 13.58
C ARG A 73 -23.85 0.41 13.86
N HIS A 74 -24.07 -0.43 12.86
CA HIS A 74 -24.89 -1.64 12.90
C HIS A 74 -24.45 -2.62 11.78
N PRO A 75 -24.86 -3.90 11.81
CA PRO A 75 -24.39 -4.92 10.87
C PRO A 75 -24.68 -4.62 9.39
N GLU A 76 -25.79 -3.96 9.07
CA GLU A 76 -26.16 -3.57 7.70
C GLU A 76 -25.22 -2.48 7.18
N ALA A 77 -24.84 -1.51 8.04
CA ALA A 77 -23.83 -0.52 7.71
C ALA A 77 -22.48 -1.20 7.44
N TRP A 78 -22.10 -2.22 8.21
CA TRP A 78 -20.89 -2.98 7.97
C TRP A 78 -20.92 -3.70 6.61
N LEU A 79 -22.05 -4.30 6.26
CA LEU A 79 -22.24 -4.95 4.97
C LEU A 79 -22.12 -3.95 3.81
N ALA A 80 -22.80 -2.80 3.92
CA ALA A 80 -22.74 -1.73 2.93
C ALA A 80 -21.30 -1.18 2.77
N MET A 81 -20.60 -0.96 3.89
CA MET A 81 -19.22 -0.49 3.86
C MET A 81 -18.27 -1.47 3.18
N ARG A 82 -18.44 -2.78 3.41
CA ARG A 82 -17.65 -3.81 2.72
C ARG A 82 -17.91 -3.83 1.22
N ALA A 83 -19.17 -3.72 0.82
CA ALA A 83 -19.54 -3.68 -0.59
C ALA A 83 -18.95 -2.44 -1.29
N ALA A 84 -19.06 -1.27 -0.66
CA ALA A 84 -18.48 -0.03 -1.16
C ALA A 84 -16.95 -0.10 -1.26
N TYR A 85 -16.27 -0.63 -0.23
CA TYR A 85 -14.82 -0.85 -0.25
C TYR A 85 -14.41 -1.74 -1.42
N ALA A 86 -15.03 -2.90 -1.57
CA ALA A 86 -14.69 -3.86 -2.61
C ALA A 86 -14.93 -3.28 -4.02
N ALA A 87 -16.08 -2.65 -4.25
CA ALA A 87 -16.44 -2.08 -5.55
C ALA A 87 -15.50 -0.93 -5.94
N SER A 88 -15.24 0.00 -5.03
CA SER A 88 -14.37 1.16 -5.28
C SER A 88 -12.90 0.77 -5.45
N LEU A 89 -12.40 -0.21 -4.69
CA LEU A 89 -11.06 -0.75 -4.88
C LEU A 89 -10.94 -1.44 -6.23
N ALA A 90 -11.88 -2.32 -6.59
CA ALA A 90 -11.84 -3.06 -7.86
C ALA A 90 -11.88 -2.14 -9.08
N SER A 91 -12.80 -1.16 -9.09
CA SER A 91 -12.90 -0.21 -10.20
C SER A 91 -11.64 0.67 -10.31
N SER A 92 -11.14 1.15 -9.17
CA SER A 92 -9.91 1.96 -9.12
C SER A 92 -8.68 1.18 -9.55
N SER A 93 -8.56 -0.09 -9.17
CA SER A 93 -7.46 -0.97 -9.58
C SER A 93 -7.49 -1.23 -11.09
N ALA A 94 -8.67 -1.49 -11.66
CA ALA A 94 -8.81 -1.67 -13.11
C ALA A 94 -8.46 -0.38 -13.88
N ALA A 95 -8.98 0.77 -13.45
CA ALA A 95 -8.66 2.05 -14.05
C ALA A 95 -7.18 2.41 -13.90
N GLY A 96 -6.60 2.18 -12.73
CA GLY A 96 -5.18 2.40 -12.45
C GLY A 96 -4.28 1.55 -13.34
N TYR A 97 -4.62 0.29 -13.56
CA TYR A 97 -3.90 -0.57 -14.50
C TYR A 97 -3.97 -0.04 -15.94
N LEU A 98 -5.17 0.31 -16.42
CA LEU A 98 -5.36 0.82 -17.79
C LEU A 98 -4.59 2.11 -18.06
N VAL A 99 -4.52 3.00 -17.08
CA VAL A 99 -3.83 4.30 -17.19
C VAL A 99 -2.33 4.19 -16.85
N GLY A 100 -1.87 3.04 -16.32
CA GLY A 100 -0.50 2.87 -15.86
C GLY A 100 -0.18 3.72 -14.63
N LEU A 101 -1.10 3.80 -13.67
CA LEU A 101 -0.91 4.51 -12.41
C LEU A 101 -0.01 3.71 -11.45
N GLY A 102 1.14 4.29 -11.11
CA GLY A 102 2.10 3.77 -10.14
C GLY A 102 1.94 4.36 -8.74
N ASP A 103 2.95 4.12 -7.89
CA ASP A 103 3.11 4.71 -6.55
C ASP A 103 1.89 4.55 -5.60
N ARG A 104 1.32 3.35 -5.55
CA ARG A 104 0.09 3.05 -4.81
C ARG A 104 0.32 2.66 -3.35
N HIS A 105 1.15 3.41 -2.63
CA HIS A 105 1.36 3.19 -1.19
C HIS A 105 0.11 3.55 -0.36
N LEU A 106 0.07 3.08 0.89
CA LEU A 106 -1.10 3.21 1.78
C LEU A 106 -1.52 4.66 2.07
N ALA A 107 -0.61 5.63 1.87
CA ALA A 107 -0.93 7.05 1.97
C ALA A 107 -1.69 7.59 0.74
N ASN A 108 -1.46 7.02 -0.45
CA ASN A 108 -2.13 7.40 -1.70
C ASN A 108 -3.49 6.73 -1.90
N LEU A 109 -3.91 5.83 -1.01
CA LEU A 109 -5.24 5.24 -1.00
C LEU A 109 -6.07 5.85 0.13
N LEU A 110 -6.93 6.83 -0.13
CA LEU A 110 -7.83 7.36 0.90
C LEU A 110 -8.97 6.37 1.15
N VAL A 111 -9.37 6.19 2.40
CA VAL A 111 -10.56 5.40 2.78
C VAL A 111 -11.56 6.34 3.42
N VAL A 112 -12.74 6.46 2.84
CA VAL A 112 -13.83 7.31 3.35
C VAL A 112 -14.49 6.61 4.52
N GLU A 113 -14.24 7.08 5.75
CA GLU A 113 -14.63 6.37 6.97
C GLU A 113 -16.16 6.16 7.11
N GLY A 114 -16.97 7.06 6.55
CA GLY A 114 -18.43 6.98 6.62
C GLY A 114 -19.05 5.95 5.67
N THR A 115 -18.38 5.65 4.55
CA THR A 115 -18.92 4.75 3.50
C THR A 115 -18.06 3.51 3.27
N GLY A 116 -16.82 3.49 3.75
CA GLY A 116 -15.84 2.44 3.45
C GLY A 116 -15.23 2.53 2.04
N ALA A 117 -15.64 3.48 1.21
CA ALA A 117 -15.12 3.60 -0.15
C ALA A 117 -13.62 3.96 -0.18
N VAL A 118 -12.89 3.38 -1.13
CA VAL A 118 -11.50 3.68 -1.43
C VAL A 118 -11.43 4.71 -2.56
N VAL A 119 -10.65 5.76 -2.35
CA VAL A 119 -10.40 6.80 -3.34
C VAL A 119 -8.90 6.88 -3.56
N PRO A 120 -8.40 6.52 -4.75
CA PRO A 120 -7.04 6.86 -5.14
C PRO A 120 -6.85 8.37 -5.08
N ILE A 121 -5.87 8.79 -4.31
CA ILE A 121 -5.36 10.16 -4.31
C ILE A 121 -3.92 10.14 -4.81
N ASP A 122 -3.47 11.31 -5.27
CA ASP A 122 -2.18 11.51 -5.92
C ASP A 122 -2.01 10.73 -7.23
N PHE A 123 -1.76 11.47 -8.31
CA PHE A 123 -1.57 10.96 -9.67
C PHE A 123 -0.20 11.35 -10.25
N GLY A 124 0.77 11.71 -9.40
CA GLY A 124 2.09 12.16 -9.81
C GLY A 124 2.90 11.13 -10.61
N TYR A 125 2.64 9.83 -10.42
CA TYR A 125 3.28 8.72 -11.13
C TYR A 125 2.31 7.98 -12.08
N ALA A 126 1.61 8.73 -12.93
CA ALA A 126 0.70 8.17 -13.94
C ALA A 126 1.41 7.82 -15.26
N PHE A 127 0.72 7.10 -16.16
CA PHE A 127 1.18 6.82 -17.54
C PHE A 127 2.51 6.06 -17.63
N GLY A 128 2.73 5.10 -16.74
CA GLY A 128 3.91 4.21 -16.80
C GLY A 128 5.21 4.85 -16.32
N THR A 129 5.20 6.10 -15.86
CA THR A 129 6.39 6.77 -15.28
C THR A 129 7.01 6.02 -14.10
N ALA A 130 6.27 5.16 -13.40
CA ALA A 130 6.82 4.28 -12.37
C ALA A 130 7.62 3.08 -12.90
N VAL A 131 7.49 2.75 -14.18
CA VAL A 131 8.12 1.58 -14.84
C VAL A 131 9.16 2.01 -15.88
N LEU A 132 9.11 3.27 -16.34
CA LEU A 132 10.10 3.82 -17.26
C LEU A 132 11.45 3.97 -16.56
N VAL A 133 12.33 2.99 -16.78
CA VAL A 133 13.77 3.19 -16.67
C VAL A 133 14.15 4.00 -17.90
N SER A 134 14.66 5.22 -17.71
CA SER A 134 15.23 5.99 -18.81
C SER A 134 16.49 5.25 -19.28
N ASP A 135 16.44 4.69 -20.49
CA ASP A 135 17.57 4.09 -21.19
C ASP A 135 18.48 5.19 -21.81
N ASP A 136 18.97 6.11 -20.99
CA ASP A 136 19.96 7.14 -21.37
C ASP A 136 21.33 6.87 -20.72
#